data_AF-A0A1S1Z2N9-F1
#
_entry.id   AF-A0A1S1Z2N9-F1
#
_cell.length_a   1.000
_cell.length_b   1.000
_cell.length_c   1.000
_cell.angle_alpha   90.00
_cell.angle_beta   90.00
_cell.angle_gamma   90.00
#
_symmetry.space_group_name_H-M   'P 1'
#
loop_
_entity.id
_entity.type
_entity.pdbx_description
1 polymer ?
#
loop_
_entity_poly.entity_id
_entity_poly.type
_entity_poly.pdbx_seq_one_letter_code
_entity_poly.pdbx_strand_id
1 'polypeptide(L)'
;MSDFLKEIQQVASLITNKRYPKSEEEIQQPYKEILFDYSEYTLFQTAFLALLSEKYTKEIFPKVAEAAKERFINFFNDGRTEQFIRLQYLELPEEGSEEWTLCYENEDAFGPISHVDMKGWEMVGTALSG
;
A
#
# COMPACT_ATOMS: atom_id res chain seq x y z
N MET A 1 -21.46 -7.38 -2.00
CA MET A 1 -19.99 -7.52 -2.03
C MET A 1 -19.47 -6.51 -3.02
N SER A 2 -18.56 -5.61 -2.59
CA SER A 2 -17.94 -4.60 -3.44
C SER A 2 -17.03 -5.21 -4.50
N ASP A 3 -16.70 -4.44 -5.53
CA ASP A 3 -15.85 -4.92 -6.63
C ASP A 3 -14.41 -5.15 -6.16
N PHE A 4 -13.92 -4.34 -5.23
CA PHE A 4 -12.65 -4.56 -4.53
C PHE A 4 -12.55 -5.96 -3.92
N LEU A 5 -13.53 -6.34 -3.08
CA LEU A 5 -13.53 -7.65 -2.43
C LEU A 5 -13.69 -8.80 -3.44
N LYS A 6 -14.45 -8.59 -4.52
CA LYS A 6 -14.58 -9.58 -5.60
C LYS A 6 -13.25 -9.80 -6.31
N GLU A 7 -12.52 -8.74 -6.64
CA GLU A 7 -11.21 -8.83 -7.30
C GLU A 7 -10.24 -9.66 -6.45
N ILE A 8 -10.16 -9.37 -5.15
CA ILE A 8 -9.27 -10.11 -4.23
C ILE A 8 -9.67 -11.59 -4.14
N GLN A 9 -10.97 -11.88 -4.00
CA GLN A 9 -11.45 -13.27 -3.96
C GLN A 9 -11.18 -14.04 -5.26
N GLN A 10 -11.28 -13.38 -6.42
CA GLN A 10 -10.94 -13.99 -7.70
C GLN A 10 -9.46 -14.38 -7.75
N VAL A 11 -8.57 -13.47 -7.35
CA VAL A 11 -7.13 -13.73 -7.31
C VAL A 11 -6.77 -14.81 -6.27
N ALA A 12 -7.39 -14.76 -5.08
CA ALA A 12 -7.23 -15.81 -4.06
C ALA A 12 -7.56 -17.20 -4.62
N SER A 13 -8.67 -17.32 -5.34
CA SER A 13 -9.06 -18.58 -6.02
C SER A 13 -8.03 -19.00 -7.07
N LEU A 14 -7.47 -18.07 -7.85
CA LEU A 14 -6.41 -18.40 -8.82
C LEU A 14 -5.14 -18.91 -8.14
N ILE A 15 -4.75 -18.32 -7.00
CA ILE A 15 -3.58 -18.76 -6.21
C ILE A 15 -3.82 -20.17 -5.67
N THR A 16 -4.95 -20.42 -5.00
CA THR A 16 -5.30 -21.74 -4.45
C THR A 16 -5.28 -22.84 -5.52
N ASN A 17 -5.80 -22.51 -6.71
CA ASN A 17 -5.86 -23.45 -7.83
C ASN A 17 -4.55 -23.54 -8.63
N LYS A 18 -3.47 -22.88 -8.19
CA LYS A 18 -2.17 -22.80 -8.87
C LYS A 18 -2.26 -22.31 -10.32
N ARG A 19 -3.20 -21.40 -10.58
CA ARG A 19 -3.44 -20.75 -11.88
C ARG A 19 -2.94 -19.31 -11.90
N TYR A 20 -2.60 -18.74 -10.75
CA TYR A 20 -1.94 -17.45 -10.68
C TYR A 20 -0.47 -17.60 -11.12
N PRO A 21 0.08 -16.67 -11.92
CA PRO A 21 1.41 -16.81 -12.52
C PRO A 21 2.57 -16.76 -11.53
N LYS A 22 2.34 -16.28 -10.30
CA LYS A 22 3.32 -16.22 -9.20
C LYS A 22 2.87 -17.10 -8.04
N SER A 23 3.82 -17.70 -7.35
CA SER A 23 3.59 -18.35 -6.06
C SER A 23 3.35 -17.32 -4.95
N GLU A 24 2.81 -17.77 -3.82
CA GLU A 24 2.59 -16.92 -2.63
C GLU A 24 3.89 -16.26 -2.14
N GLU A 25 4.98 -17.02 -2.12
CA GLU A 25 6.30 -16.51 -1.73
C GLU A 25 6.80 -15.42 -2.68
N GLU A 26 6.65 -15.61 -3.99
CA GLU A 26 7.03 -14.60 -5.00
C GLU A 26 6.18 -13.33 -4.92
N ILE A 27 4.93 -13.43 -4.47
CA ILE A 27 4.04 -12.28 -4.26
C ILE A 27 4.46 -11.50 -3.02
N GLN A 28 4.80 -12.20 -1.93
CA GLN A 28 5.09 -11.58 -0.62
C GLN A 28 6.51 -11.02 -0.52
N GLN A 29 7.49 -11.65 -1.20
CA GLN A 29 8.91 -11.30 -1.11
C GLN A 29 9.21 -9.79 -1.26
N PRO A 30 8.62 -9.05 -2.21
CA PRO A 30 8.90 -7.62 -2.39
C PRO A 30 8.45 -6.74 -1.21
N TYR A 31 7.54 -7.25 -0.38
CA TYR A 31 6.91 -6.48 0.70
C TYR A 31 7.47 -6.80 2.08
N LYS A 32 8.40 -7.76 2.19
CA LYS A 32 8.93 -8.25 3.49
C LYS A 32 9.57 -7.17 4.36
N GLU A 33 10.13 -6.12 3.76
CA GLU A 33 10.80 -5.04 4.50
C GLU A 33 9.84 -3.92 4.93
N ILE A 34 8.66 -3.81 4.31
CA ILE A 34 7.67 -2.74 4.53
C ILE A 34 6.39 -3.23 5.22
N LEU A 35 6.21 -4.54 5.36
CA LEU A 35 5.13 -5.15 6.13
C LEU A 35 5.69 -5.55 7.50
N PHE A 36 5.90 -4.57 8.36
CA PHE A 36 6.34 -4.84 9.73
C PHE A 36 5.27 -5.68 10.44
N ASP A 37 5.69 -6.72 11.16
CA ASP A 37 4.86 -7.58 12.03
C ASP A 37 3.97 -8.66 11.38
N TYR A 38 4.01 -8.87 10.06
CA TYR A 38 3.32 -10.01 9.43
C TYR A 38 4.25 -11.23 9.31
N SER A 39 4.22 -12.13 10.30
CA SER A 39 4.94 -13.41 10.21
C SER A 39 4.24 -14.40 9.26
N GLU A 40 2.93 -14.27 9.09
CA GLU A 40 2.11 -15.10 8.20
C GLU A 40 1.01 -14.25 7.54
N TYR A 41 0.90 -14.37 6.21
CA TYR A 41 -0.12 -13.67 5.43
C TYR A 41 -1.29 -14.62 5.15
N THR A 42 -2.51 -14.13 5.31
CA THR A 42 -3.67 -14.88 4.84
C THR A 42 -3.65 -14.98 3.30
N LEU A 43 -4.39 -15.95 2.75
CA LEU A 43 -4.58 -16.04 1.30
C LEU A 43 -5.22 -14.75 0.74
N PHE A 44 -6.13 -14.13 1.49
CA PHE A 44 -6.76 -12.86 1.13
C PHE A 44 -5.72 -11.73 1.00
N GLN A 45 -4.87 -11.56 2.00
CA GLN A 45 -3.79 -10.56 2.01
C GLN A 45 -2.76 -10.83 0.91
N THR A 46 -2.43 -12.09 0.65
CA THR A 46 -1.53 -12.45 -0.45
C THR A 46 -2.16 -12.09 -1.81
N ALA A 47 -3.45 -12.37 -1.99
CA ALA A 47 -4.17 -11.96 -3.20
C ALA A 47 -4.27 -10.44 -3.35
N PHE A 48 -4.45 -9.71 -2.24
CA PHE A 48 -4.40 -8.26 -2.22
C PHE A 48 -3.03 -7.73 -2.67
N LEU A 49 -1.92 -8.27 -2.14
CA LEU A 49 -0.57 -7.87 -2.52
C LEU A 49 -0.28 -8.12 -4.00
N ALA A 50 -0.79 -9.22 -4.54
CA ALA A 50 -0.69 -9.54 -5.95
C ALA A 50 -1.36 -8.46 -6.83
N LEU A 51 -2.61 -8.09 -6.49
CA LEU A 51 -3.35 -7.02 -7.16
C LEU A 51 -2.70 -5.64 -6.96
N LEU A 52 -2.20 -5.36 -5.75
CA LEU A 52 -1.49 -4.14 -5.45
C LEU A 52 -0.28 -4.00 -6.38
N SER A 53 0.53 -5.06 -6.54
CA SER A 53 1.68 -5.06 -7.47
C SER A 53 1.28 -4.71 -8.91
N GLU A 54 0.15 -5.23 -9.38
CA GLU A 54 -0.36 -4.97 -10.74
C GLU A 54 -0.83 -3.52 -10.91
N LYS A 55 -1.51 -2.97 -9.89
CA LYS A 55 -2.13 -1.64 -9.94
C LYS A 55 -1.19 -0.52 -9.50
N TYR A 56 -0.17 -0.81 -8.70
CA TYR A 56 0.60 0.19 -7.97
C TYR A 56 1.18 1.26 -8.89
N THR A 57 2.04 0.89 -9.82
CA THR A 57 2.75 1.86 -10.66
C THR A 57 1.84 2.64 -11.59
N LYS A 58 0.74 2.04 -12.06
CA LYS A 58 -0.12 2.63 -13.11
C LYS A 58 -1.29 3.42 -12.56
N GLU A 59 -1.86 3.01 -11.44
CA GLU A 59 -3.14 3.54 -10.94
C GLU A 59 -2.98 4.23 -9.59
N ILE A 60 -2.22 3.63 -8.67
CA ILE A 60 -2.17 4.06 -7.27
C ILE A 60 -1.03 5.08 -7.06
N PHE A 61 0.20 4.73 -7.44
CA PHE A 61 1.39 5.52 -7.18
C PHE A 61 1.30 6.97 -7.69
N PRO A 62 0.78 7.27 -8.90
CA PRO A 62 0.66 8.66 -9.34
C PRO A 62 -0.20 9.53 -8.41
N LYS A 63 -1.35 9.00 -7.97
CA LYS A 63 -2.28 9.72 -7.07
C LYS A 63 -1.67 9.89 -5.68
N VAL A 64 -1.05 8.82 -5.18
CA VAL A 64 -0.49 8.76 -3.83
C VAL A 64 0.78 9.58 -3.69
N ALA A 65 1.66 9.57 -4.69
CA ALA A 65 2.91 10.31 -4.68
C ALA A 65 2.67 11.83 -4.67
N GLU A 66 1.67 12.31 -5.40
CA GLU A 66 1.25 13.72 -5.38
C GLU A 66 0.74 14.12 -3.99
N ALA A 67 -0.19 13.34 -3.43
CA ALA A 67 -0.76 13.62 -2.12
C ALA A 67 0.28 13.57 -0.97
N ALA A 68 1.16 12.57 -0.98
CA ALA A 68 2.27 12.48 -0.03
C ALA A 68 3.22 13.67 -0.16
N LYS A 69 3.56 14.06 -1.40
CA LYS A 69 4.42 15.22 -1.67
C LYS A 69 3.81 16.51 -1.09
N GLU A 70 2.53 16.78 -1.36
CA GLU A 70 1.86 17.97 -0.83
C GLU A 70 1.91 18.04 0.70
N ARG A 71 1.72 16.90 1.38
CA ARG A 71 1.81 16.84 2.84
C ARG A 71 3.19 17.22 3.37
N PHE A 72 4.26 16.72 2.76
CA PHE A 72 5.62 17.08 3.15
C PHE A 72 5.94 18.56 2.88
N ILE A 73 5.55 19.08 1.71
CA ILE A 73 5.73 20.49 1.35
C ILE A 73 5.09 21.40 2.41
N ASN A 74 3.83 21.10 2.76
CA ASN A 74 3.09 21.87 3.75
C ASN A 74 3.70 21.80 5.15
N PHE A 75 4.37 20.70 5.49
CA PHE A 75 5.01 20.53 6.79
C PHE A 75 6.33 21.33 6.90
N PHE A 76 7.21 21.24 5.89
CA PHE A 76 8.54 21.86 5.95
C PHE A 76 8.54 23.38 5.68
N ASN A 77 7.46 23.92 5.10
CA ASN A 77 7.17 25.36 4.95
C ASN A 77 8.27 26.25 4.31
N ASP A 78 9.34 25.67 3.76
CA ASP A 78 10.51 26.43 3.28
C ASP A 78 11.01 26.04 1.89
N GLY A 79 10.23 25.24 1.15
CA GLY A 79 10.59 24.84 -0.21
C GLY A 79 11.73 23.82 -0.27
N ARG A 80 12.14 23.21 0.85
CA ARG A 80 12.90 21.95 0.84
C ARG A 80 12.00 20.83 0.32
N THR A 81 11.93 20.76 -1.00
CA THR A 81 11.19 19.74 -1.73
C THR A 81 12.17 18.84 -2.44
N GLU A 82 11.88 17.53 -2.44
CA GLU A 82 12.52 16.48 -3.25
C GLU A 82 13.52 15.54 -2.55
N GLN A 83 13.64 15.56 -1.22
CA GLN A 83 14.21 14.37 -0.58
C GLN A 83 13.29 13.16 -0.83
N PHE A 84 13.90 11.99 -1.04
CA PHE A 84 13.22 10.82 -1.58
C PHE A 84 12.07 10.38 -0.66
N ILE A 85 10.82 10.47 -1.15
CA ILE A 85 9.65 9.90 -0.48
C ILE A 85 9.68 8.39 -0.71
N ARG A 86 9.78 7.61 0.36
CA ARG A 86 9.83 6.14 0.32
C ARG A 86 8.65 5.56 1.06
N LEU A 87 8.10 4.47 0.52
CA LEU A 87 7.08 3.70 1.21
C LEU A 87 7.76 3.02 2.41
N GLN A 88 7.40 3.44 3.61
CA GLN A 88 7.97 2.94 4.85
C GLN A 88 7.24 1.71 5.34
N TYR A 89 5.91 1.79 5.37
CA TYR A 89 5.10 0.62 5.70
C TYR A 89 3.75 0.61 4.99
N LEU A 90 3.14 -0.57 4.94
CA LEU A 90 1.84 -0.83 4.34
C LEU A 90 0.96 -1.57 5.36
N GLU A 91 -0.20 -1.01 5.66
CA GLU A 91 -1.22 -1.70 6.45
C GLU A 91 -2.15 -2.42 5.49
N LEU A 92 -2.27 -3.75 5.65
CA LEU A 92 -3.08 -4.58 4.78
C LEU A 92 -4.55 -4.58 5.23
N PRO A 93 -5.51 -4.71 4.29
CA PRO A 93 -6.90 -4.89 4.66
C PRO A 93 -7.12 -6.25 5.33
N GLU A 94 -7.97 -6.27 6.36
CA GLU A 94 -8.54 -7.50 6.91
C GLU A 94 -9.58 -8.11 5.97
N GLU A 95 -9.86 -9.41 6.12
CA GLU A 95 -10.87 -10.08 5.30
C GLU A 95 -12.26 -9.46 5.52
N GLY A 96 -12.88 -8.98 4.44
CA GLY A 96 -14.17 -8.30 4.48
C GLY A 96 -14.08 -6.78 4.74
N SER A 97 -12.89 -6.26 5.04
CA SER A 97 -12.61 -4.83 5.07
C SER A 97 -12.18 -4.32 3.68
N GLU A 98 -12.48 -3.06 3.42
CA GLU A 98 -11.99 -2.33 2.25
C GLU A 98 -10.90 -1.32 2.61
N GLU A 99 -10.61 -1.17 3.90
CA GLU A 99 -9.73 -0.13 4.44
C GLU A 99 -8.29 -0.65 4.52
N TRP A 100 -7.34 0.14 4.03
CA TRP A 100 -5.91 -0.12 4.06
C TRP A 100 -5.12 1.17 3.90
N THR A 101 -3.83 1.17 4.26
CA THR A 101 -3.05 2.42 4.41
C THR A 101 -1.66 2.28 3.81
N LEU A 102 -1.21 3.30 3.07
CA LEU A 102 0.19 3.45 2.65
C LEU A 102 0.86 4.53 3.48
N CYS A 103 2.02 4.22 4.06
CA CYS A 103 2.71 5.12 4.97
C CYS A 103 4.09 5.45 4.42
N TYR A 104 4.30 6.73 4.14
CA TYR A 104 5.50 7.23 3.50
C TYR A 104 6.33 8.04 4.47
N GLU A 105 7.65 7.85 4.42
CA GLU A 105 8.60 8.69 5.12
C GLU A 105 9.41 9.53 4.13
N ASN A 106 9.88 10.68 4.61
CA ASN A 106 10.97 11.39 3.95
C ASN A 106 12.30 10.78 4.41
N GLU A 107 13.33 10.83 3.57
CA GLU A 107 14.66 10.26 3.84
C GLU A 107 15.34 10.82 5.11
N ASP A 108 14.90 11.99 5.59
CA ASP A 108 15.27 12.49 6.91
C ASP A 108 14.54 11.70 8.01
N ALA A 109 15.27 10.83 8.72
CA ALA A 109 14.77 9.95 9.81
C ALA A 109 14.12 10.68 11.02
N PHE A 110 14.02 12.01 10.99
CA PHE A 110 13.34 12.84 11.99
C PHE A 110 12.11 13.57 11.42
N GLY A 111 11.68 13.20 10.21
CA GLY A 111 10.51 13.78 9.54
C GLY A 111 9.19 13.11 9.92
N PRO A 112 8.06 13.74 9.58
CA PRO A 112 6.75 13.13 9.77
C PRO A 112 6.57 11.94 8.81
N ILE A 113 5.64 11.05 9.14
CA ILE A 113 5.14 9.99 8.27
C ILE A 113 3.82 10.48 7.65
N SER A 114 3.72 10.42 6.33
CA SER A 114 2.50 10.69 5.60
C SER A 114 1.71 9.40 5.41
N HIS A 115 0.52 9.36 6.00
CA HIS A 115 -0.45 8.27 5.86
C HIS A 115 -1.36 8.60 4.69
N VAL A 116 -1.61 7.61 3.84
CA VAL A 116 -2.55 7.71 2.73
C VAL A 116 -3.57 6.61 2.88
N ASP A 117 -4.78 7.01 3.29
CA ASP A 117 -5.87 6.11 3.65
C ASP A 117 -6.66 5.75 2.40
N MET A 118 -6.89 4.45 2.23
CA MET A 118 -7.55 3.89 1.07
C MET A 118 -8.84 3.18 1.48
N LYS A 119 -9.87 3.28 0.64
CA LYS A 119 -11.09 2.47 0.71
C LYS A 119 -11.33 1.82 -0.64
N GLY A 120 -11.17 0.52 -0.70
CA GLY A 120 -11.04 -0.19 -1.96
C GLY A 120 -9.79 0.29 -2.70
N TRP A 121 -9.90 0.64 -3.98
CA TRP A 121 -8.77 1.23 -4.73
C TRP A 121 -8.77 2.77 -4.75
N GLU A 122 -9.70 3.40 -4.02
CA GLU A 122 -9.84 4.86 -3.98
C GLU A 122 -9.18 5.46 -2.75
N MET A 123 -8.51 6.60 -2.94
CA MET A 123 -7.91 7.38 -1.86
C MET A 123 -9.02 8.18 -1.17
N VAL A 124 -9.15 8.01 0.15
CA VAL A 124 -10.21 8.64 0.96
C VAL A 124 -9.69 9.63 1.97
N GLY A 125 -8.39 9.57 2.30
CA GLY A 125 -7.80 10.42 3.32
C GLY A 125 -6.29 10.51 3.20
N THR A 126 -5.76 11.55 3.82
CA THR A 126 -4.33 11.63 4.14
C THR A 126 -4.17 12.20 5.54
N ALA A 127 -3.18 11.70 6.28
CA ALA A 127 -2.83 12.21 7.59
C ALA A 127 -1.30 12.33 7.72
N LEU A 128 -0.86 13.10 8.72
CA LEU A 128 0.55 13.21 9.10
C LEU A 128 0.68 12.76 10.55
N SER A 129 1.68 11.92 10.84
CA SER A 129 2.06 11.55 12.21
C SER A 129 3.55 11.77 12.44
N GLY A 130 3.95 12.20 13.64
CA GLY A 130 5.35 12.43 14.01
C GLY A 130 5.44 13.12 15.35
#